data_AF-A0A9R0CFR0-F1
#
_entry.id   AF-A0A9R0CFR0-F1
#
_cell.length_a   1.000
_cell.length_b   1.000
_cell.length_c   1.000
_cell.angle_alpha   90.00
_cell.angle_beta   90.00
_cell.angle_gamma   90.00
#
_symmetry.space_group_name_H-M   'P 1'
#
loop_
_entity.id
_entity.type
_entity.pdbx_description
1 polymer ?
#
loop_
_entity_poly.entity_id
_entity_poly.type
_entity_poly.pdbx_seq_one_letter_code
_entity_poly.pdbx_strand_id
1 'polypeptide(L)'
;MLFLSRGEELNMNDELKSILYNKGVDIVRFVDISEFPINQTQGFSKAILFCIGLSKKFITDIYNNLPTDSDEFLEKEEKVEELADWISKYIQNKGYRAYSQSEKNNLEHGYFEKAYINPEMQSGISPLPHKTIANISGIGFMGKNNLFVTEEYGCAFSMCTVLTDAPISVERYPLIDSKCLNCNVCVENCPAKAIHGNEWTLPGKRESIIDVSKCFCALRCMMSCPWSLRYANQK
;
A
#
# COMPACT_ATOMS: atom_id res chain seq x y z
N MET A 1 25.01 -46.79 6.89
CA MET A 1 25.41 -45.37 7.01
C MET A 1 24.59 -44.58 5.99
N LEU A 2 23.36 -44.23 6.37
CA LEU A 2 22.45 -43.41 5.56
C LEU A 2 22.63 -41.97 6.04
N PHE A 3 23.29 -41.14 5.23
CA PHE A 3 23.31 -39.70 5.44
C PHE A 3 21.92 -39.16 5.11
N LEU A 4 21.20 -38.75 6.14
CA LEU A 4 20.01 -37.91 6.02
C LEU A 4 20.44 -36.60 5.37
N SER A 5 19.87 -36.29 4.20
CA SER A 5 20.04 -35.01 3.52
C SER A 5 19.53 -33.89 4.44
N ARG A 6 20.43 -32.95 4.73
CA ARG A 6 20.12 -31.66 5.39
C ARG A 6 18.94 -31.02 4.65
N GLY A 7 17.86 -30.73 5.39
CA GLY A 7 16.70 -30.02 4.88
C GLY A 7 17.10 -28.67 4.28
N GLU A 8 16.46 -28.32 3.18
CA GLU A 8 16.58 -27.01 2.55
C GLU A 8 16.14 -25.96 3.58
N GLU A 9 17.10 -25.14 4.07
CA GLU A 9 16.74 -23.92 4.79
C GLU A 9 15.94 -23.04 3.82
N LEU A 10 14.65 -22.81 4.14
CA LEU A 10 13.85 -21.81 3.44
C LEU A 10 14.60 -20.48 3.49
N ASN A 11 14.90 -19.90 2.32
CA ASN A 11 15.44 -18.55 2.27
C ASN A 11 14.41 -17.59 2.93
N MET A 12 14.90 -16.50 3.52
CA MET A 12 14.05 -15.61 4.32
C MET A 12 12.91 -14.98 3.50
N ASN A 13 13.06 -14.83 2.18
CA ASN A 13 11.99 -14.37 1.30
C ASN A 13 10.81 -15.35 1.27
N ASP A 14 11.08 -16.64 1.10
CA ASP A 14 10.06 -17.69 1.02
C ASP A 14 9.37 -17.89 2.36
N GLU A 15 10.14 -17.80 3.46
CA GLU A 15 9.60 -17.80 4.82
C GLU A 15 8.60 -16.66 5.03
N LEU A 16 9.02 -15.41 4.77
CA LEU A 16 8.16 -14.23 4.96
C LEU A 16 6.94 -14.25 4.03
N LYS A 17 7.11 -14.67 2.76
CA LYS A 17 6.00 -14.89 1.83
C LYS A 17 5.01 -15.90 2.39
N SER A 18 5.48 -17.08 2.81
CA SER A 18 4.61 -18.12 3.37
C SER A 18 3.81 -17.59 4.55
N ILE A 19 4.46 -16.88 5.48
CA ILE A 19 3.79 -16.28 6.63
C ILE A 19 2.72 -15.27 6.21
N LEU A 20 3.05 -14.35 5.31
CA LEU A 20 2.13 -13.31 4.85
C LEU A 20 0.93 -13.90 4.09
N TYR A 21 1.17 -14.83 3.16
CA TYR A 21 0.11 -15.51 2.42
C TYR A 21 -0.81 -16.31 3.36
N ASN A 22 -0.25 -17.03 4.35
CA ASN A 22 -1.04 -17.74 5.36
C ASN A 22 -1.86 -16.80 6.24
N LYS A 23 -1.47 -15.53 6.37
CA LYS A 23 -2.22 -14.48 7.06
C LYS A 23 -3.22 -13.74 6.16
N GLY A 24 -3.40 -14.20 4.91
CA GLY A 24 -4.37 -13.67 3.96
C GLY A 24 -3.92 -12.35 3.32
N VAL A 25 -2.62 -12.23 3.03
CA VAL A 25 -2.07 -11.21 2.12
C VAL A 25 -2.17 -11.71 0.70
N ASP A 26 -2.50 -10.81 -0.23
CA ASP A 26 -2.66 -11.14 -1.65
C ASP A 26 -1.37 -10.91 -2.45
N ILE A 27 -0.68 -9.80 -2.20
CA ILE A 27 0.54 -9.42 -2.90
C ILE A 27 1.66 -9.22 -1.90
N VAL A 28 2.83 -9.81 -2.15
CA VAL A 28 4.07 -9.53 -1.42
C VAL A 28 5.16 -9.13 -2.42
N ARG A 29 5.89 -8.07 -2.12
CA ARG A 29 7.06 -7.61 -2.88
C ARG A 29 8.21 -7.27 -1.94
N PHE A 30 9.42 -7.60 -2.38
CA PHE A 30 10.66 -7.25 -1.71
C PHE A 30 11.40 -6.25 -2.58
N VAL A 31 11.56 -5.03 -2.07
CA VAL A 31 11.84 -3.86 -2.89
C VAL A 31 13.16 -3.22 -2.46
N ASP A 32 14.01 -2.90 -3.44
CA ASP A 32 15.24 -2.15 -3.20
C ASP A 32 14.94 -0.65 -3.11
N ILE A 33 15.19 -0.09 -1.93
CA ILE A 33 14.98 1.32 -1.61
C ILE A 33 16.30 2.06 -1.37
N SER A 34 17.45 1.46 -1.69
CA SER A 34 18.78 2.02 -1.43
C SER A 34 19.04 3.37 -2.10
N GLU A 35 18.36 3.66 -3.21
CA GLU A 35 18.48 4.94 -3.93
C GLU A 35 17.65 6.08 -3.31
N PHE A 36 16.84 5.83 -2.28
CA PHE A 36 16.08 6.89 -1.60
C PHE A 36 16.91 7.59 -0.51
N PRO A 37 16.61 8.87 -0.22
CA PRO A 37 17.27 9.61 0.85
C PRO A 37 17.19 8.92 2.22
N ILE A 38 18.29 8.97 2.98
CA ILE A 38 18.40 8.29 4.28
C ILE A 38 17.34 8.73 5.31
N ASN A 39 16.90 9.98 5.24
CA ASN A 39 15.85 10.52 6.10
C ASN A 39 14.46 9.94 5.79
N GLN A 40 14.25 9.40 4.59
CA GLN A 40 13.04 8.67 4.23
C GLN A 40 13.18 7.20 4.59
N THR A 41 14.32 6.58 4.28
CA THR A 41 14.54 5.14 4.47
C THR A 41 14.87 4.74 5.90
N GLN A 42 15.08 5.68 6.82
CA GLN A 42 15.55 5.42 8.18
C GLN A 42 16.89 4.66 8.23
N GLY A 43 17.71 4.75 7.17
CA GLY A 43 18.97 4.01 7.06
C GLY A 43 18.82 2.54 6.64
N PHE A 44 17.63 2.12 6.19
CA PHE A 44 17.41 0.82 5.55
C PHE A 44 17.62 0.91 4.04
N SER A 45 17.90 -0.24 3.41
CA SER A 45 18.02 -0.36 1.95
C SER A 45 16.98 -1.30 1.34
N LYS A 46 16.17 -1.98 2.16
CA LYS A 46 15.19 -2.98 1.73
C LYS A 46 13.83 -2.69 2.34
N ALA A 47 12.78 -2.89 1.55
CA ALA A 47 11.41 -2.81 2.00
C ALA A 47 10.66 -4.12 1.66
N ILE A 48 9.74 -4.50 2.54
CA ILE A 48 8.74 -5.54 2.30
C ILE A 48 7.42 -4.80 2.12
N LEU A 49 6.85 -4.84 0.92
CA LEU A 49 5.53 -4.31 0.61
C LEU A 49 4.53 -5.46 0.57
N PHE A 50 3.37 -5.27 1.19
CA PHE A 50 2.29 -6.22 1.06
C PHE A 50 0.93 -5.54 0.99
N CYS A 51 0.01 -6.19 0.27
CA CYS A 51 -1.31 -5.67 -0.04
C CYS A 51 -2.41 -6.70 0.25
N ILE A 52 -3.58 -6.21 0.67
CA ILE A 52 -4.79 -7.02 0.81
C ILE A 52 -5.91 -6.37 -0.01
N GLY A 53 -6.45 -7.12 -0.96
CA GLY A 53 -7.58 -6.72 -1.79
C GLY A 53 -8.88 -6.62 -1.00
N LEU A 54 -9.73 -5.68 -1.41
CA LEU A 54 -11.11 -5.58 -0.93
C LEU A 54 -11.97 -6.63 -1.63
N SER A 55 -13.03 -7.10 -0.98
CA SER A 55 -13.94 -8.05 -1.60
C SER A 55 -14.68 -7.43 -2.79
N LYS A 56 -14.91 -8.26 -3.82
CA LYS A 56 -15.71 -7.86 -4.99
C LYS A 56 -17.10 -7.33 -4.57
N LYS A 57 -17.72 -7.96 -3.56
CA LYS A 57 -19.02 -7.56 -3.02
C LYS A 57 -18.98 -6.14 -2.46
N PHE A 58 -18.04 -5.83 -1.58
CA PHE A 58 -17.92 -4.50 -0.99
C PHE A 58 -17.71 -3.41 -2.07
N ILE A 59 -16.85 -3.69 -3.06
CA ILE A 59 -16.66 -2.78 -4.19
C ILE A 59 -17.97 -2.52 -4.92
N THR A 60 -18.72 -3.58 -5.26
CA THR A 60 -20.01 -3.45 -5.97
C THR A 60 -21.09 -2.76 -5.14
N ASP A 61 -21.13 -3.00 -3.83
CA ASP A 61 -22.12 -2.40 -2.95
C ASP A 61 -21.89 -0.88 -2.85
N ILE A 62 -20.66 -0.46 -2.57
CA ILE A 62 -20.30 0.98 -2.52
C ILE A 62 -20.51 1.65 -3.88
N TYR A 63 -20.14 0.99 -4.98
CA TYR A 63 -20.36 1.52 -6.33
C TYR A 63 -21.86 1.80 -6.60
N ASN A 64 -22.73 0.85 -6.22
CA ASN A 64 -24.18 0.92 -6.42
C ASN A 64 -24.92 1.70 -5.32
N ASN A 65 -24.23 2.30 -4.34
CA ASN A 65 -24.82 2.95 -3.17
C ASN A 65 -25.72 2.02 -2.34
N LEU A 66 -25.34 0.74 -2.25
CA LEU A 66 -25.97 -0.22 -1.36
C LEU A 66 -25.37 -0.10 0.04
N PRO A 67 -26.14 -0.38 1.11
CA PRO A 67 -25.62 -0.41 2.46
C PRO A 67 -24.58 -1.54 2.60
N THR A 68 -23.55 -1.31 3.40
CA THR A 68 -22.56 -2.31 3.80
C THR A 68 -22.73 -2.63 5.28
N ASP A 69 -22.54 -3.90 5.65
CA ASP A 69 -22.65 -4.34 7.05
C ASP A 69 -21.45 -3.88 7.91
N SER A 70 -20.31 -3.66 7.27
CA SER A 70 -19.09 -3.14 7.88
C SER A 70 -18.29 -2.26 6.91
N ASP A 71 -17.27 -1.59 7.43
CA ASP A 71 -16.29 -0.86 6.62
C ASP A 71 -15.09 -1.77 6.34
N GLU A 72 -15.22 -2.62 5.30
CA GLU A 72 -14.16 -3.55 4.91
C GLU A 72 -12.85 -2.81 4.57
N PHE A 73 -12.93 -1.58 4.06
CA PHE A 73 -11.74 -0.80 3.77
C PHE A 73 -10.95 -0.51 5.04
N LEU A 74 -11.61 -0.02 6.08
CA LEU A 74 -10.99 0.19 7.39
C LEU A 74 -10.44 -1.11 7.97
N GLU A 75 -11.21 -2.21 7.92
CA GLU A 75 -10.74 -3.52 8.39
C GLU A 75 -9.46 -3.98 7.68
N LYS A 76 -9.35 -3.75 6.36
CA LYS A 76 -8.13 -4.09 5.61
C LYS A 76 -6.97 -3.16 5.93
N GLU A 77 -7.22 -1.86 6.14
CA GLU A 77 -6.20 -0.91 6.60
C GLU A 77 -5.63 -1.33 7.95
N GLU A 78 -6.47 -1.55 8.95
CA GLU A 78 -6.06 -2.03 10.28
C GLU A 78 -5.26 -3.34 10.18
N LYS A 79 -5.74 -4.30 9.36
CA LYS A 79 -5.06 -5.58 9.19
C LYS A 79 -3.67 -5.44 8.58
N VAL A 80 -3.46 -4.61 7.55
CA VAL A 80 -2.11 -4.43 6.97
C VAL A 80 -1.17 -3.73 7.94
N GLU A 81 -1.67 -2.83 8.79
CA GLU A 81 -0.88 -2.18 9.83
C GLU A 81 -0.45 -3.14 10.94
N GLU A 82 -1.39 -3.94 11.47
CA GLU A 82 -1.11 -4.97 12.46
C GLU A 82 -0.09 -5.98 11.93
N LEU A 83 -0.21 -6.36 10.65
CA LEU A 83 0.76 -7.23 9.99
C LEU A 83 2.14 -6.59 9.87
N ALA A 84 2.23 -5.29 9.60
CA ALA A 84 3.50 -4.57 9.51
C ALA A 84 4.22 -4.58 10.86
N ASP A 85 3.50 -4.28 11.94
CA ASP A 85 4.04 -4.30 13.30
C ASP A 85 4.49 -5.71 13.68
N TRP A 86 3.67 -6.71 13.38
CA TRP A 86 3.99 -8.12 13.66
C TRP A 86 5.21 -8.60 12.86
N ILE A 87 5.31 -8.30 11.57
CA ILE A 87 6.45 -8.68 10.71
C ILE A 87 7.72 -7.97 11.16
N SER A 88 7.63 -6.68 11.49
CA SER A 88 8.75 -5.94 12.03
C SER A 88 9.27 -6.61 13.30
N LYS A 89 8.38 -6.97 14.23
CA LYS A 89 8.76 -7.68 15.46
C LYS A 89 9.33 -9.08 15.19
N TYR A 90 8.75 -9.80 14.22
CA TYR A 90 9.22 -11.11 13.79
C TYR A 90 10.68 -11.07 13.32
N ILE A 91 11.00 -10.09 12.45
CA ILE A 91 12.34 -9.88 11.92
C ILE A 91 13.31 -9.46 13.03
N GLN A 92 12.87 -8.59 13.94
CA GLN A 92 13.66 -8.18 15.12
C GLN A 92 14.00 -9.37 16.04
N ASN A 93 13.05 -10.28 16.26
CA ASN A 93 13.28 -11.48 17.06
C ASN A 93 14.28 -12.46 16.41
N LYS A 94 14.48 -12.36 15.09
CA LYS A 94 15.54 -13.09 14.35
C LYS A 94 16.90 -12.39 14.37
N GLY A 95 17.02 -11.23 15.03
CA GLY A 95 18.27 -10.51 15.21
C GLY A 95 18.58 -9.45 14.13
N TYR A 96 17.63 -9.13 13.26
CA TYR A 96 17.78 -8.08 12.24
C TYR A 96 17.06 -6.80 12.65
N ARG A 97 17.41 -5.66 12.06
CA ARG A 97 16.66 -4.42 12.25
C ARG A 97 15.46 -4.39 11.33
N ALA A 98 14.33 -3.93 11.85
CA ALA A 98 13.14 -3.68 11.06
C ALA A 98 12.35 -2.50 11.63
N TYR A 99 11.67 -1.77 10.74
CA TYR A 99 10.83 -0.63 11.04
C TYR A 99 9.48 -0.80 10.34
N SER A 100 8.40 -0.83 11.10
CA SER A 100 7.04 -0.84 10.58
C SER A 100 6.66 0.56 10.14
N GLN A 101 6.11 0.73 8.94
CA GLN A 101 5.55 2.01 8.52
C GLN A 101 4.04 2.12 8.80
N SER A 102 3.52 1.40 9.81
CA SER A 102 2.14 1.58 10.33
C SER A 102 1.93 3.01 10.84
N GLU A 103 0.71 3.54 10.75
CA GLU A 103 0.37 4.87 11.24
C GLU A 103 0.78 5.05 12.71
N LYS A 104 0.45 4.09 13.56
CA LYS A 104 0.82 4.09 14.97
C LYS A 104 2.33 4.18 15.19
N ASN A 105 3.13 3.33 14.53
CA ASN A 105 4.58 3.35 14.71
C ASN A 105 5.20 4.63 14.15
N ASN A 106 4.67 5.18 13.06
CA ASN A 106 5.10 6.46 12.51
C ASN A 106 4.86 7.61 13.50
N LEU A 107 3.67 7.67 14.12
CA LEU A 107 3.32 8.66 15.16
C LEU A 107 4.30 8.60 16.34
N GLU A 108 4.56 7.40 16.87
CA GLU A 108 5.47 7.17 18.01
C GLU A 108 6.92 7.60 17.71
N HIS A 109 7.32 7.60 16.43
CA HIS A 109 8.65 7.99 15.97
C HIS A 109 8.72 9.43 15.44
N GLY A 110 7.66 10.23 15.63
CA GLY A 110 7.65 11.64 15.26
C GLY A 110 7.35 11.92 13.79
N TYR A 111 6.88 10.93 13.04
CA TYR A 111 6.40 11.11 11.67
C TYR A 111 4.89 11.31 11.66
N PHE A 112 4.46 12.58 11.74
CA PHE A 112 3.05 12.92 11.77
C PHE A 112 2.73 14.23 11.04
N GLU A 113 1.48 14.34 10.60
CA GLU A 113 0.86 15.59 10.15
C GLU A 113 -0.48 15.81 10.86
N LYS A 114 -1.09 17.00 10.69
CA LYS A 114 -2.45 17.21 11.18
C LYS A 114 -3.41 16.32 10.39
N ALA A 115 -4.25 15.57 11.08
CA ALA A 115 -5.25 14.77 10.40
C ALA A 115 -6.23 15.67 9.64
N TYR A 116 -6.55 15.33 8.39
CA TYR A 116 -7.42 16.14 7.54
C TYR A 116 -8.90 16.09 7.97
N ILE A 117 -9.34 14.93 8.49
CA ILE A 117 -10.72 14.71 8.92
C ILE A 117 -10.99 15.42 10.26
N ASN A 118 -9.99 15.43 11.16
CA ASN A 118 -10.05 16.13 12.43
C ASN A 118 -8.72 16.88 12.68
N PRO A 119 -8.65 18.20 12.43
CA PRO A 119 -7.43 18.99 12.62
C PRO A 119 -6.89 19.04 14.05
N GLU A 120 -7.67 18.60 15.05
CA GLU A 120 -7.25 18.47 16.44
C GLU A 120 -6.45 17.17 16.71
N MET A 121 -6.50 16.22 15.76
CA MET A 121 -5.78 14.95 15.82
C MET A 121 -4.54 14.97 14.94
N GLN A 122 -3.58 14.10 15.26
CA GLN A 122 -2.42 13.81 14.42
C GLN A 122 -2.66 12.53 13.65
N SER A 123 -2.17 12.47 12.41
CA SER A 123 -2.13 11.26 11.61
C SER A 123 -0.68 10.92 11.29
N GLY A 124 -0.34 9.64 11.41
CA GLY A 124 0.99 9.13 11.15
C GLY A 124 1.28 9.10 9.66
N ILE A 125 2.45 9.61 9.27
CA ILE A 125 2.87 9.62 7.87
C ILE A 125 4.05 8.69 7.68
N SER A 126 4.04 7.92 6.60
CA SER A 126 5.18 7.08 6.26
C SER A 126 6.33 7.97 5.77
N PRO A 127 7.53 7.91 6.38
CA PRO A 127 8.69 8.69 5.91
C PRO A 127 9.08 8.34 4.48
N LEU A 128 8.86 7.09 4.06
CA LEU A 128 8.90 6.66 2.65
C LEU A 128 7.50 6.19 2.24
N PRO A 129 6.74 6.96 1.43
CA PRO A 129 5.35 6.64 1.15
C PRO A 129 5.13 5.24 0.55
N HIS A 130 4.16 4.48 1.08
CA HIS A 130 3.85 3.12 0.62
C HIS A 130 3.64 3.03 -0.90
N LYS A 131 2.95 4.01 -1.49
CA LYS A 131 2.68 4.09 -2.94
C LYS A 131 3.95 4.30 -3.78
N THR A 132 4.95 4.97 -3.21
CA THR A 132 6.27 5.14 -3.84
C THR A 132 6.98 3.79 -3.93
N ILE A 133 6.97 3.03 -2.83
CA ILE A 133 7.52 1.66 -2.78
C ILE A 133 6.75 0.74 -3.74
N ALA A 134 5.42 0.86 -3.80
CA ALA A 134 4.59 0.11 -4.74
C ALA A 134 4.95 0.41 -6.21
N ASN A 135 5.19 1.67 -6.56
CA ASN A 135 5.54 2.06 -7.93
C ASN A 135 6.84 1.40 -8.40
N ILE A 136 7.89 1.49 -7.58
CA ILE A 136 9.20 0.88 -7.91
C ILE A 136 9.25 -0.64 -7.68
N SER A 137 8.16 -1.25 -7.17
CA SER A 137 8.01 -2.71 -7.10
C SER A 137 7.48 -3.32 -8.40
N GLY A 138 7.09 -2.49 -9.37
CA GLY A 138 6.63 -2.93 -10.69
C GLY A 138 5.21 -3.50 -10.73
N ILE A 139 4.43 -3.41 -9.65
CA ILE A 139 3.09 -4.02 -9.58
C ILE A 139 1.96 -3.15 -10.16
N GLY A 140 2.26 -1.91 -10.54
CA GLY A 140 1.24 -0.99 -11.01
C GLY A 140 1.72 0.46 -11.16
N PHE A 141 0.77 1.38 -11.23
CA PHE A 141 1.01 2.80 -11.53
C PHE A 141 0.17 3.71 -10.64
N MET A 142 0.48 5.01 -10.64
CA MET A 142 -0.31 6.03 -9.93
C MET A 142 -1.52 6.48 -10.77
N GLY A 143 -2.72 6.37 -10.20
CA GLY A 143 -3.95 6.86 -10.82
C GLY A 143 -4.17 8.36 -10.59
N LYS A 144 -4.99 8.99 -11.44
CA LYS A 144 -5.43 10.39 -11.28
C LYS A 144 -6.18 10.67 -9.97
N ASN A 145 -6.69 9.63 -9.31
CA ASN A 145 -7.33 9.71 -8.00
C ASN A 145 -6.33 9.72 -6.83
N ASN A 146 -5.02 9.84 -7.10
CA ASN A 146 -3.95 9.73 -6.10
C ASN A 146 -3.88 8.36 -5.40
N LEU A 147 -4.51 7.31 -5.95
CA LEU A 147 -4.41 5.93 -5.49
C LEU A 147 -3.45 5.15 -6.37
N PHE A 148 -2.84 4.12 -5.80
CA PHE A 148 -2.03 3.18 -6.57
C PHE A 148 -2.95 2.16 -7.26
N VAL A 149 -2.69 1.86 -8.53
CA VAL A 149 -3.52 0.98 -9.35
C VAL A 149 -2.67 -0.21 -9.78
N THR A 150 -3.10 -1.41 -9.38
CA THR A 150 -2.54 -2.69 -9.84
C THR A 150 -3.40 -3.27 -10.96
N GLU A 151 -2.84 -4.19 -11.75
CA GLU A 151 -3.63 -4.91 -12.77
C GLU A 151 -4.62 -5.91 -12.15
N GLU A 152 -4.30 -6.43 -10.97
CA GLU A 152 -5.06 -7.49 -10.29
C GLU A 152 -6.26 -6.94 -9.53
N TYR A 153 -6.07 -5.90 -8.70
CA TYR A 153 -7.11 -5.35 -7.81
C TYR A 153 -7.60 -3.95 -8.21
N GLY A 154 -7.05 -3.37 -9.29
CA GLY A 154 -7.19 -1.95 -9.54
C GLY A 154 -6.63 -1.15 -8.38
N CYS A 155 -7.39 -0.18 -7.85
CA CYS A 155 -7.01 0.53 -6.63
C CYS A 155 -7.80 0.07 -5.38
N ALA A 156 -8.55 -1.03 -5.47
CA ALA A 156 -9.39 -1.54 -4.38
C ALA A 156 -8.63 -2.50 -3.45
N PHE A 157 -7.60 -1.98 -2.79
CA PHE A 157 -6.78 -2.73 -1.84
C PHE A 157 -6.14 -1.79 -0.80
N SER A 158 -5.80 -2.33 0.36
CA SER A 158 -4.99 -1.66 1.39
C SER A 158 -3.57 -2.23 1.37
N MET A 159 -2.58 -1.43 1.78
CA MET A 159 -1.18 -1.83 1.77
C MET A 159 -0.41 -1.25 2.94
N CYS A 160 0.64 -1.94 3.37
CA CYS A 160 1.61 -1.40 4.31
C CYS A 160 3.00 -1.91 3.95
N THR A 161 4.03 -1.36 4.61
CA THR A 161 5.42 -1.69 4.36
C THR A 161 6.24 -1.83 5.63
N VAL A 162 7.26 -2.68 5.57
CA VAL A 162 8.29 -2.82 6.61
C VAL A 162 9.65 -2.56 5.97
N LEU A 163 10.42 -1.65 6.56
CA LEU A 163 11.82 -1.39 6.17
C LEU A 163 12.73 -2.30 6.98
N THR A 164 13.77 -2.90 6.38
CA THR A 164 14.62 -3.87 7.09
C THR A 164 16.02 -4.00 6.51
N ASP A 165 16.96 -4.54 7.30
CA ASP A 165 18.27 -5.01 6.85
C ASP A 165 18.40 -6.54 6.85
N ALA A 166 17.29 -7.25 7.06
CA ALA A 166 17.20 -8.69 6.93
C ALA A 166 17.83 -9.20 5.61
N PRO A 167 18.39 -10.42 5.58
CA PRO A 167 19.01 -11.02 4.40
C PRO A 167 17.96 -11.53 3.39
N ILE A 168 17.10 -10.63 2.95
CA ILE A 168 16.16 -10.85 1.85
C ILE A 168 16.77 -10.35 0.54
N SER A 169 16.46 -11.05 -0.55
CA SER A 169 16.66 -10.60 -1.93
C SER A 169 15.61 -9.55 -2.27
N VAL A 170 16.00 -8.53 -3.02
CA VAL A 170 15.17 -7.38 -3.38
C VAL A 170 15.33 -7.02 -4.85
N GLU A 171 14.31 -6.40 -5.42
CA GLU A 171 14.31 -5.92 -6.79
C GLU A 171 13.79 -4.49 -6.86
N ARG A 172 14.17 -3.76 -7.90
CA ARG A 172 13.65 -2.42 -8.22
C ARG A 172 13.32 -2.38 -9.70
N TYR A 173 12.13 -1.89 -10.01
CA TYR A 173 11.61 -1.81 -11.37
C TYR A 173 11.48 -0.35 -11.82
N PRO A 174 11.57 -0.08 -13.14
CA PRO A 174 11.21 1.21 -13.70
C PRO A 174 9.75 1.58 -13.37
N LEU A 175 9.50 2.88 -13.28
CA LEU A 175 8.17 3.41 -13.04
C LEU A 175 7.23 3.06 -14.20
N ILE A 176 5.99 2.71 -13.88
CA ILE A 176 4.96 2.47 -14.87
C ILE A 176 4.15 3.75 -15.05
N ASP A 177 4.08 4.24 -16.29
CA ASP A 177 3.29 5.40 -16.66
C ASP A 177 1.80 5.21 -16.34
N SER A 178 1.11 6.31 -16.08
CA SER A 178 -0.31 6.26 -15.80
C SER A 178 -1.08 5.65 -16.97
N LYS A 179 -1.88 4.61 -16.70
CA LYS A 179 -2.81 4.03 -17.68
C LYS A 179 -4.22 4.64 -17.58
N CYS A 180 -4.34 5.85 -17.02
CA CYS A 180 -5.62 6.56 -16.94
C CYS A 180 -6.06 7.16 -18.27
N LEU A 181 -5.13 7.55 -19.15
CA LEU A 181 -5.44 8.17 -20.44
C LEU A 181 -6.42 9.36 -20.26
N ASN A 182 -7.45 9.45 -21.09
CA ASN A 182 -8.50 10.47 -21.00
C ASN A 182 -9.56 10.20 -19.92
N CYS A 183 -9.43 9.13 -19.11
CA CYS A 183 -10.40 8.82 -18.05
C CYS A 183 -10.38 9.89 -16.95
N ASN A 184 -11.56 10.36 -16.55
CA ASN A 184 -11.78 11.29 -15.44
C ASN A 184 -12.91 10.82 -14.49
N VAL A 185 -13.30 9.55 -14.55
CA VAL A 185 -14.41 8.99 -13.75
C VAL A 185 -14.27 9.28 -12.25
N CYS A 186 -13.04 9.21 -11.71
CA CYS A 186 -12.78 9.53 -10.32
C CYS A 186 -13.01 11.01 -9.96
N VAL A 187 -12.73 11.93 -10.90
CA VAL A 187 -12.98 13.37 -10.75
C VAL A 187 -14.49 13.62 -10.74
N GLU A 188 -15.20 13.04 -11.70
CA GLU A 188 -16.64 13.18 -11.87
C GLU A 188 -17.43 12.60 -10.68
N ASN A 189 -16.95 11.49 -10.11
CA ASN A 189 -17.61 10.81 -9.00
C ASN A 189 -17.18 11.29 -7.61
N CYS A 190 -16.25 12.24 -7.51
CA CYS A 190 -15.78 12.75 -6.22
C CYS A 190 -16.79 13.76 -5.63
N PRO A 191 -17.57 13.41 -4.59
CA PRO A 191 -18.55 14.34 -4.01
C PRO A 191 -17.90 15.59 -3.42
N ALA A 192 -16.66 15.46 -2.92
CA ALA A 192 -15.86 16.55 -2.37
C ALA A 192 -15.24 17.48 -3.44
N LYS A 193 -15.24 17.07 -4.72
CA LYS A 193 -14.48 17.74 -5.79
C LYS A 193 -13.01 17.96 -5.42
N ALA A 194 -12.43 16.98 -4.73
CA ALA A 194 -11.06 17.03 -4.22
C ALA A 194 -10.01 16.74 -5.32
N ILE A 195 -10.37 15.97 -6.34
CA ILE A 195 -9.43 15.46 -7.36
C ILE A 195 -9.35 16.42 -8.55
N HIS A 196 -8.14 16.77 -8.98
CA HIS A 196 -7.90 17.75 -10.04
C HIS A 196 -7.91 17.15 -11.47
N GLY A 197 -7.69 15.84 -11.60
CA GLY A 197 -7.66 15.15 -12.90
C GLY A 197 -6.29 15.15 -13.59
N ASN A 198 -5.27 15.67 -12.93
CA ASN A 198 -3.89 15.61 -13.39
C ASN A 198 -3.31 14.20 -13.23
N GLU A 199 -2.38 13.84 -14.12
CA GLU A 199 -1.61 12.60 -13.99
C GLU A 199 -0.42 12.81 -13.06
N TRP A 200 -0.05 11.74 -12.34
CA TRP A 200 1.13 11.75 -11.50
C TRP A 200 2.39 11.81 -12.36
N THR A 201 3.32 12.70 -11.99
CA THR A 201 4.64 12.83 -12.62
C THR A 201 5.72 12.74 -11.55
N LEU A 202 6.94 12.35 -11.93
CA LEU A 202 8.10 12.39 -11.04
C LEU A 202 9.18 13.32 -11.61
N PRO A 203 9.70 14.30 -10.82
CA PRO A 203 9.23 14.67 -9.49
C PRO A 203 7.86 15.40 -9.54
N GLY A 204 6.94 15.04 -8.65
CA GLY A 204 5.59 15.61 -8.58
C GLY A 204 5.10 15.73 -7.15
N LYS A 205 4.19 16.68 -6.91
CA LYS A 205 3.58 16.94 -5.59
C LYS A 205 2.18 16.33 -5.53
N ARG A 206 1.80 15.74 -4.40
CA ARG A 206 0.45 15.20 -4.15
C ARG A 206 -0.63 16.24 -4.40
N GLU A 207 -0.36 17.48 -4.03
CA GLU A 207 -1.27 18.62 -4.15
C GLU A 207 -1.55 19.00 -5.62
N SER A 208 -0.73 18.53 -6.57
CA SER A 208 -1.05 18.67 -8.00
C SER A 208 -2.17 17.72 -8.45
N ILE A 209 -2.44 16.65 -7.70
CA ILE A 209 -3.42 15.60 -8.05
C ILE A 209 -4.71 15.76 -7.25
N ILE A 210 -4.59 16.07 -5.96
CA ILE A 210 -5.72 16.09 -5.03
C ILE A 210 -5.53 17.12 -3.91
N ASP A 211 -6.62 17.80 -3.57
CA ASP A 211 -6.77 18.60 -2.35
C ASP A 211 -7.27 17.68 -1.22
N VAL A 212 -6.35 17.11 -0.46
CA VAL A 212 -6.65 16.14 0.61
C VAL A 212 -7.53 16.74 1.71
N SER A 213 -7.47 18.06 1.91
CA SER A 213 -8.27 18.76 2.93
C SER A 213 -9.77 18.68 2.66
N LYS A 214 -10.18 18.47 1.40
CA LYS A 214 -11.58 18.29 1.02
C LYS A 214 -12.03 16.82 1.09
N CYS A 215 -11.10 15.88 1.11
CA CYS A 215 -11.40 14.46 1.01
C CYS A 215 -11.94 13.93 2.34
N PHE A 216 -13.20 13.49 2.36
CA PHE A 216 -13.82 12.83 3.52
C PHE A 216 -13.92 11.30 3.34
N CYS A 217 -13.05 10.71 2.51
CA CYS A 217 -12.93 9.26 2.29
C CYS A 217 -14.24 8.53 1.91
N ALA A 218 -15.08 9.11 1.03
CA ALA A 218 -16.31 8.45 0.56
C ALA A 218 -16.08 7.19 -0.30
N LEU A 219 -14.83 6.78 -0.53
CA LEU A 219 -14.39 5.67 -1.39
C LEU A 219 -14.86 5.69 -2.86
N ARG A 220 -15.68 6.66 -3.27
CA ARG A 220 -16.25 6.76 -4.63
C ARG A 220 -15.19 6.75 -5.73
N CYS A 221 -14.06 7.44 -5.54
CA CYS A 221 -12.98 7.47 -6.53
C CYS A 221 -12.22 6.14 -6.65
N MET A 222 -12.26 5.30 -5.62
CA MET A 222 -11.68 3.96 -5.60
C MET A 222 -12.62 2.96 -6.29
N MET A 223 -13.91 2.99 -5.93
CA MET A 223 -14.90 1.99 -6.38
C MET A 223 -15.47 2.27 -7.77
N SER A 224 -15.45 3.53 -8.23
CA SER A 224 -15.80 3.89 -9.62
C SER A 224 -14.63 3.75 -10.60
N CYS A 225 -13.41 3.51 -10.11
CA CYS A 225 -12.25 3.35 -10.98
C CYS A 225 -12.46 2.16 -11.94
N PRO A 226 -12.32 2.33 -13.27
CA PRO A 226 -12.50 1.24 -14.22
C PRO A 226 -11.61 0.01 -13.94
N TRP A 227 -10.43 0.22 -13.36
CA TRP A 227 -9.54 -0.87 -12.96
C TRP A 227 -10.09 -1.67 -11.77
N SER A 228 -10.65 -1.00 -10.75
CA SER A 228 -11.31 -1.65 -9.63
C SER A 228 -12.58 -2.39 -10.06
N LEU A 229 -13.38 -1.77 -10.95
CA LEU A 229 -14.58 -2.40 -11.50
C LEU A 229 -14.26 -3.60 -12.39
N ARG A 230 -13.13 -3.56 -13.12
CA ARG A 230 -12.65 -4.73 -13.86
C ARG A 230 -12.39 -5.89 -12.92
N TYR A 231 -11.70 -5.66 -11.80
CA TYR A 231 -11.48 -6.68 -10.77
C TYR A 231 -12.80 -7.20 -10.18
N ALA A 232 -13.69 -6.29 -9.77
CA ALA A 232 -14.97 -6.64 -9.16
C ALA A 232 -15.88 -7.49 -10.07
N ASN A 233 -15.79 -7.29 -11.39
CA ASN A 233 -16.60 -7.99 -12.39
C ASN A 233 -15.94 -9.24 -13.01
N GLN A 234 -14.72 -9.60 -12.59
CA GLN A 234 -14.11 -10.86 -13.02
C GLN A 234 -14.93 -12.03 -12.45
N LYS A 235 -15.26 -13.00 -13.31
CA LYS A 235 -15.94 -14.24 -12.91
C LYS A 235 -15.01 -15.14 -12.10
#